data_AF-A0A938S348-F1
#
_entry.id   AF-A0A938S348-F1
#
_cell.length_a   1.000
_cell.length_b   1.000
_cell.length_c   1.000
_cell.angle_alpha   90.00
_cell.angle_beta   90.00
_cell.angle_gamma   90.00
#
_symmetry.space_group_name_H-M   'P 1'
#
loop_
_entity.id
_entity.type
_entity.pdbx_description
1 polymer ?
#
loop_
_entity_poly.entity_id
_entity_poly.type
_entity_poly.pdbx_seq_one_letter_code
_entity_poly.pdbx_strand_id
1 'polypeptide(L)'
;MNRDDLRDLANQRLEDVRVLLEQERFSAAYYLSGYVIECALKACIAKRTRQFDFPPEPGVINKVYVHDLGVLVRSAGLEPALLADLEKDRELKKNWTLAKDWSEKSRYQMWTKPKAYSLFEAISTREHGVLQWISRHW
;
A
#
# COMPACT_ATOMS: atom_id res chain seq x y z
N MET A 1 14.22 -4.33 9.47
CA MET A 1 13.76 -3.67 8.24
C MET A 1 13.59 -2.20 8.55
N ASN A 2 14.37 -1.33 7.91
CA ASN A 2 14.32 0.11 8.07
C ASN A 2 13.42 0.75 6.98
N ARG A 3 13.33 2.08 6.96
CA ARG A 3 12.56 2.84 5.96
C ARG A 3 12.98 2.53 4.52
N ASP A 4 14.27 2.51 4.24
CA ASP A 4 14.79 2.33 2.88
C ASP A 4 14.57 0.89 2.39
N ASP A 5 14.76 -0.11 3.27
CA ASP A 5 14.41 -1.50 2.97
C ASP A 5 12.93 -1.64 2.53
N LEU A 6 12.01 -0.92 3.20
CA LEU A 6 10.58 -0.96 2.91
C LEU A 6 10.23 -0.24 1.60
N ARG A 7 10.93 0.85 1.27
CA ARG A 7 10.79 1.56 -0.01
C ARG A 7 11.25 0.68 -1.17
N ASP A 8 12.41 0.05 -1.01
CA ASP A 8 12.96 -0.86 -2.01
C ASP A 8 12.06 -2.07 -2.20
N LEU A 9 11.53 -2.63 -1.10
CA LEU A 9 10.58 -3.73 -1.16
C LEU A 9 9.30 -3.32 -1.89
N ALA A 10 8.72 -2.15 -1.62
CA ALA A 10 7.54 -1.66 -2.32
C ALA A 10 7.79 -1.55 -3.85
N ASN A 11 8.94 -1.00 -4.25
CA ASN A 11 9.30 -0.85 -5.66
C ASN A 11 9.55 -2.21 -6.34
N GLN A 12 10.27 -3.12 -5.69
CA GLN A 12 10.50 -4.48 -6.20
C GLN A 12 9.18 -5.24 -6.34
N ARG A 13 8.28 -5.16 -5.35
CA ARG A 13 6.96 -5.80 -5.45
C ARG A 13 6.10 -5.21 -6.56
N LEU A 14 6.21 -3.91 -6.83
CA LEU A 14 5.51 -3.33 -7.97
C LEU A 14 6.00 -3.90 -9.31
N GLU A 15 7.32 -4.09 -9.45
CA GLU A 15 7.92 -4.76 -10.61
C GLU A 15 7.45 -6.21 -10.71
N ASP A 16 7.51 -6.97 -9.61
CA ASP A 16 7.06 -8.35 -9.55
C ASP A 16 5.59 -8.47 -9.98
N VAL A 17 4.71 -7.56 -9.52
CA VAL A 17 3.29 -7.55 -9.91
C VAL A 17 3.16 -7.37 -11.43
N ARG A 18 3.95 -6.48 -12.04
CA ARG A 18 3.92 -6.26 -13.49
C ARG A 18 4.26 -7.55 -14.24
N VAL A 19 5.36 -8.20 -13.87
CA VAL A 19 5.79 -9.48 -14.47
C VAL A 19 4.72 -10.56 -14.26
N LEU A 20 4.11 -10.64 -13.08
CA LEU A 20 3.06 -11.61 -12.80
C LEU A 20 1.81 -11.38 -13.66
N LEU A 21 1.44 -10.13 -13.95
CA LEU A 21 0.33 -9.82 -14.86
C LEU A 21 0.65 -10.24 -16.30
N GLU A 22 1.86 -9.98 -16.78
CA GLU A 22 2.33 -10.38 -18.11
C GLU A 22 2.35 -11.91 -18.28
N GLN A 23 2.66 -12.64 -17.21
CA GLN A 23 2.65 -14.11 -17.18
C GLN A 23 1.29 -14.70 -16.79
N GLU A 24 0.23 -13.91 -16.81
CA GLU A 24 -1.15 -14.31 -16.51
C GLU A 24 -1.37 -14.92 -15.10
N ARG A 25 -0.48 -14.61 -14.16
CA ARG A 25 -0.55 -15.05 -12.75
C ARG A 25 -1.43 -14.09 -11.92
N PHE A 26 -2.69 -13.93 -12.33
CA PHE A 26 -3.59 -12.89 -11.80
C PHE A 26 -3.82 -12.94 -10.28
N SER A 27 -4.07 -14.11 -9.71
CA SER A 27 -4.24 -14.23 -8.24
C SER A 27 -3.00 -13.80 -7.46
N ALA A 28 -1.81 -14.14 -7.96
CA ALA A 28 -0.56 -13.73 -7.34
C ALA A 28 -0.32 -12.23 -7.50
N ALA A 29 -0.58 -11.68 -8.69
CA ALA A 29 -0.48 -10.25 -8.95
C ALA A 29 -1.43 -9.43 -8.07
N TYR A 30 -2.69 -9.85 -7.94
CA TYR A 30 -3.68 -9.18 -7.07
C TYR A 30 -3.22 -9.20 -5.61
N TYR A 31 -2.83 -10.37 -5.11
CA TYR A 31 -2.34 -10.54 -3.75
C TYR A 31 -1.12 -9.65 -3.48
N LEU A 32 -0.13 -9.66 -4.37
CA LEU A 32 1.12 -8.92 -4.20
C LEU A 32 0.93 -7.40 -4.33
N SER A 33 -0.07 -6.95 -5.10
CA SER A 33 -0.42 -5.53 -5.25
C SER A 33 -0.72 -4.85 -3.92
N GLY A 34 -1.42 -5.52 -3.00
CA GLY A 34 -1.67 -4.93 -1.68
C GLY A 34 -0.40 -4.79 -0.81
N TYR A 35 0.56 -5.71 -0.96
CA TYR A 35 1.84 -5.61 -0.25
C TYR A 35 2.69 -4.43 -0.73
N VAL A 36 2.54 -4.00 -1.99
CA VAL A 36 3.18 -2.77 -2.47
C VAL A 36 2.76 -1.57 -1.60
N ILE A 37 1.44 -1.43 -1.36
CA ILE A 37 0.89 -0.34 -0.56
C ILE A 37 1.22 -0.52 0.93
N GLU A 38 1.14 -1.73 1.46
CA GLU A 38 1.52 -2.01 2.84
C GLU A 38 2.98 -1.64 3.11
N CYS A 39 3.92 -2.04 2.24
CA CYS A 39 5.34 -1.70 2.38
C CYS A 39 5.53 -0.18 2.34
N ALA A 40 4.83 0.51 1.44
CA ALA A 40 4.91 1.95 1.32
C ALA A 40 4.41 2.69 2.57
N LEU A 41 3.26 2.28 3.13
CA LEU A 41 2.74 2.84 4.37
C LEU A 41 3.64 2.53 5.57
N LYS A 42 4.18 1.31 5.63
CA LYS A 42 5.16 0.93 6.66
C LYS A 42 6.44 1.77 6.56
N ALA A 43 6.89 2.14 5.37
CA ALA A 43 8.00 3.08 5.20
C ALA A 43 7.66 4.48 5.77
N CYS A 44 6.44 4.99 5.53
CA CYS A 44 5.97 6.24 6.15
C CYS A 44 5.96 6.14 7.69
N ILE A 45 5.54 5.01 8.25
CA ILE A 45 5.56 4.77 9.71
C ILE A 45 7.00 4.75 10.21
N ALA A 46 7.90 4.01 9.53
CA ALA A 46 9.31 3.91 9.89
C ALA A 46 10.03 5.28 9.84
N LYS A 47 9.66 6.17 8.92
CA LYS A 47 10.16 7.55 8.87
C LYS A 47 9.85 8.35 10.13
N ARG A 48 8.75 8.02 10.84
CA ARG A 48 8.33 8.69 12.06
C ARG A 48 8.99 8.15 13.32
N THR A 49 9.54 6.94 13.27
CA THR A 49 10.31 6.35 14.36
C THR A 49 11.78 6.70 14.16
N ARG A 50 12.33 7.61 14.98
CA ARG A 50 13.76 7.94 14.88
C ARG A 50 14.58 6.81 15.49
N GLN A 51 15.80 6.66 14.98
CA GLN A 51 16.82 5.87 15.67
C GLN A 51 16.98 6.48 17.08
N PHE A 52 16.93 5.64 18.12
CA PHE A 52 16.92 6.00 19.54
C PHE A 52 15.60 6.54 20.13
N ASP A 53 14.50 6.58 19.38
CA ASP A 53 13.18 6.74 20.01
C ASP A 53 12.84 5.48 20.82
N PHE A 54 12.29 5.67 22.02
CA PHE A 54 11.71 4.58 22.81
C PHE A 54 10.75 3.78 21.91
N PRO A 55 10.77 2.43 21.95
CA PRO A 55 9.98 1.62 21.02
C PRO A 55 8.54 2.14 20.97
N PRO A 56 7.96 2.31 19.76
CA PRO A 56 6.60 2.81 19.63
C PRO A 56 5.68 1.98 20.53
N GLU A 57 4.69 2.64 21.15
CA GLU A 57 3.82 1.99 22.13
C GLU A 57 3.32 0.63 21.60
N PRO A 58 3.17 -0.41 22.44
CA PRO A 58 2.78 -1.74 21.99
C PRO A 58 1.53 -1.76 21.09
N GLY A 59 0.61 -0.81 21.29
CA GLY A 59 -0.57 -0.62 20.42
C GLY A 59 -0.24 -0.14 18.99
N VAL A 60 0.83 0.64 18.79
CA VAL A 60 1.36 1.04 17.48
C VAL A 60 2.05 -0.13 16.80
N ILE A 61 2.83 -0.92 17.54
CA ILE A 61 3.48 -2.13 17.04
C ILE A 61 2.43 -3.13 16.55
N ASN A 62 1.40 -3.41 17.36
CA ASN A 62 0.29 -4.29 16.98
C ASN A 62 -0.48 -3.78 15.75
N LYS A 63 -0.58 -2.45 15.58
CA LYS A 63 -1.22 -1.80 14.42
C LYS A 63 -0.38 -1.85 13.13
N VAL A 64 0.92 -2.06 13.22
CA VAL A 64 1.81 -2.29 12.06
C VAL A 64 1.74 -3.74 11.59
N TYR A 65 1.35 -4.66 12.46
CA TYR A 65 1.15 -6.07 12.11
C TYR A 65 -0.26 -6.39 11.57
N VAL A 66 -1.18 -5.41 11.59
CA VAL A 66 -2.46 -5.54 10.87
C VAL A 66 -2.21 -5.25 9.41
N HIS A 67 -2.57 -6.19 8.54
CA HIS A 67 -2.53 -6.04 7.08
C HIS A 67 -3.71 -5.19 6.55
N ASP A 68 -4.19 -4.24 7.36
CA ASP A 68 -5.29 -3.34 7.04
C ASP A 68 -4.72 -1.98 6.61
N LEU A 69 -4.91 -1.64 5.34
CA LEU A 69 -4.35 -0.44 4.75
C LEU A 69 -4.92 0.85 5.38
N GLY A 70 -6.17 0.84 5.84
CA GLY A 70 -6.77 1.98 6.54
C GLY A 70 -6.15 2.23 7.90
N VAL A 71 -5.90 1.16 8.67
CA VAL A 71 -5.16 1.23 9.94
C VAL A 71 -3.74 1.73 9.72
N LEU A 72 -3.07 1.26 8.66
CA LEU A 72 -1.71 1.68 8.33
C LEU A 72 -1.64 3.16 7.92
N VAL A 73 -2.59 3.68 7.14
CA VAL A 73 -2.66 5.12 6.81
C VAL A 73 -2.82 5.97 8.07
N ARG A 74 -3.70 5.57 9.00
CA ARG A 74 -3.85 6.24 10.30
C ARG A 74 -2.57 6.19 11.12
N SER A 75 -1.95 5.01 11.18
CA SER A 75 -0.70 4.81 11.93
C SER A 75 0.46 5.61 11.33
N ALA A 76 0.45 5.83 10.01
CA ALA A 76 1.37 6.72 9.31
C ALA A 76 1.10 8.21 9.57
N GLY A 77 -0.04 8.57 10.16
CA GLY A 77 -0.44 9.96 10.40
C GLY A 77 -0.89 10.67 9.12
N LEU A 78 -1.28 9.90 8.10
CA LEU A 78 -1.58 10.40 6.76
C LEU A 78 -3.09 10.56 6.50
N GLU A 79 -3.95 10.08 7.40
CA GLU A 79 -5.41 10.11 7.22
C GLU A 79 -5.97 11.52 6.94
N PRO A 80 -5.61 12.59 7.68
CA PRO A 80 -6.12 13.93 7.38
C PRO A 80 -5.70 14.45 6.01
N ALA A 81 -4.45 14.22 5.62
CA ALA A 81 -3.92 14.61 4.32
C ALA A 81 -4.60 13.82 3.18
N LEU A 82 -4.76 12.51 3.37
CA LEU A 82 -5.46 11.64 2.42
C LEU A 82 -6.89 12.14 2.22
N LEU A 83 -7.67 12.31 3.28
CA LEU A 83 -9.06 12.77 3.17
C LEU A 83 -9.18 14.12 2.44
N ALA A 84 -8.28 15.07 2.73
CA ALA A 84 -8.27 16.36 2.05
C ALA A 84 -7.99 16.25 0.54
N ASP A 85 -7.12 15.33 0.13
CA ASP A 85 -6.78 15.12 -1.28
C ASP A 85 -7.85 14.28 -2.00
N LEU A 86 -8.47 13.30 -1.34
CA LEU A 86 -9.58 12.53 -1.93
C LEU A 86 -10.79 13.40 -2.29
N GLU A 87 -11.01 14.51 -1.58
CA GLU A 87 -12.08 15.47 -1.93
C GLU A 87 -11.75 16.32 -3.16
N LYS A 88 -10.47 16.47 -3.49
CA LYS A 88 -9.99 17.26 -4.65
C LYS A 88 -9.71 16.39 -5.88
N ASP A 89 -9.38 15.12 -5.67
CA ASP A 89 -8.97 14.18 -6.70
C ASP A 89 -9.90 12.96 -6.72
N ARG A 90 -10.85 12.97 -7.66
CA ARG A 90 -11.86 11.91 -7.82
C ARG A 90 -11.24 10.57 -8.24
N GLU A 91 -10.17 10.60 -9.05
CA GLU A 91 -9.51 9.38 -9.51
C GLU A 91 -8.70 8.75 -8.37
N LEU A 92 -7.99 9.57 -7.57
CA LEU A 92 -7.35 9.08 -6.34
C LEU A 92 -8.37 8.50 -5.37
N LYS A 93 -9.55 9.12 -5.22
CA LYS A 93 -10.64 8.60 -4.39
C LYS A 93 -11.13 7.23 -4.82
N LYS A 94 -11.31 7.02 -6.13
CA LYS A 94 -11.67 5.73 -6.71
C LYS A 94 -10.57 4.69 -6.50
N ASN A 95 -9.31 5.07 -6.79
CA ASN A 95 -8.15 4.19 -6.64
C ASN A 95 -7.94 3.76 -5.19
N TRP A 96 -8.04 4.69 -4.25
CA TRP A 96 -7.98 4.39 -2.82
C TRP A 96 -9.13 3.48 -2.37
N THR A 97 -10.35 3.72 -2.86
CA THR A 97 -11.50 2.87 -2.53
C THR A 97 -11.30 1.43 -3.00
N LEU A 98 -10.68 1.22 -4.17
CA LEU A 98 -10.36 -0.12 -4.65
C LEU A 98 -9.21 -0.75 -3.84
N ALA A 99 -8.16 0.02 -3.55
CA ALA A 99 -6.98 -0.49 -2.85
C ALA A 99 -7.27 -0.83 -1.38
N LYS A 100 -8.01 0.03 -0.66
CA LYS A 100 -8.25 -0.14 0.79
C LYS A 100 -9.06 -1.39 1.14
N ASP A 101 -9.83 -1.93 0.18
CA ASP A 101 -10.65 -3.13 0.36
C ASP A 101 -9.81 -4.42 0.23
N TRP A 102 -8.52 -4.31 -0.13
CA TRP A 102 -7.59 -5.43 -0.12
C TRP A 102 -7.31 -5.93 1.31
N SER A 103 -7.09 -7.24 1.45
CA SER A 103 -6.61 -7.87 2.69
C SER A 103 -5.66 -9.02 2.34
N GLU A 104 -4.77 -9.37 3.27
CA GLU A 104 -3.92 -10.55 3.20
C GLU A 104 -4.70 -11.86 2.96
N LYS A 105 -5.98 -11.92 3.34
CA LYS A 105 -6.87 -13.06 3.06
C LYS A 105 -7.06 -13.31 1.57
N SER A 106 -6.83 -12.30 0.72
CA SER A 106 -6.85 -12.44 -0.75
C SER A 106 -5.89 -13.51 -1.26
N ARG A 107 -4.88 -13.91 -0.46
CA ARG A 107 -3.98 -15.04 -0.74
C ARG A 107 -4.71 -16.37 -0.95
N TYR A 108 -5.82 -16.57 -0.24
CA TYR A 108 -6.58 -17.83 -0.26
C TYR A 108 -7.76 -17.78 -1.26
N GLN A 109 -7.78 -16.79 -2.14
CA GLN A 109 -8.84 -16.57 -3.11
C GLN A 109 -8.28 -16.60 -4.54
N MET A 110 -9.14 -16.96 -5.49
CA MET A 110 -8.83 -16.87 -6.91
C MET A 110 -9.32 -15.55 -7.47
N TRP A 111 -8.45 -14.84 -8.19
CA TRP A 111 -8.76 -13.53 -8.76
C TRP A 111 -8.73 -13.59 -10.27
N THR A 112 -9.67 -12.87 -10.88
CA THR A 112 -9.78 -12.77 -12.33
C THR A 112 -8.81 -11.73 -12.88
N LYS A 113 -8.49 -11.86 -14.17
CA LYS A 113 -7.69 -10.87 -14.91
C LYS A 113 -8.17 -9.43 -14.67
N PRO A 114 -9.48 -9.08 -14.85
CA PRO A 114 -9.92 -7.71 -14.63
C PRO A 114 -9.65 -7.20 -13.21
N LYS A 115 -9.86 -8.02 -12.17
CA LYS A 115 -9.63 -7.62 -10.79
C LYS A 115 -8.15 -7.34 -10.50
N ALA A 116 -7.26 -8.19 -11.01
CA ALA A 116 -5.81 -8.02 -10.85
C ALA A 116 -5.31 -6.74 -11.54
N TYR A 117 -5.73 -6.49 -12.79
CA TYR A 117 -5.38 -5.26 -13.50
C TYR A 117 -5.97 -4.02 -12.83
N SER A 118 -7.24 -4.03 -12.42
CA SER A 118 -7.85 -2.87 -11.76
C SER A 118 -7.11 -2.48 -10.48
N LEU A 119 -6.74 -3.45 -9.63
CA LEU A 119 -6.00 -3.14 -8.42
C LEU A 119 -4.60 -2.62 -8.74
N PHE A 120 -3.89 -3.24 -9.68
CA PHE A 120 -2.58 -2.79 -10.12
C PHE A 120 -2.59 -1.37 -10.67
N GLU A 121 -3.55 -1.02 -11.53
CA GLU A 121 -3.71 0.33 -12.08
C GLU A 121 -4.02 1.36 -10.98
N ALA A 122 -4.90 1.00 -10.04
CA ALA A 122 -5.23 1.87 -8.92
C ALA A 122 -4.01 2.22 -8.06
N ILE A 123 -3.06 1.29 -7.90
CA ILE A 123 -1.85 1.55 -7.12
C ILE A 123 -0.72 2.21 -7.92
N SER A 124 -0.61 1.93 -9.23
CA SER A 124 0.59 2.23 -10.04
C SER A 124 0.49 3.45 -10.97
N THR A 125 -0.72 4.02 -11.13
CA THR A 125 -0.93 5.18 -12.01
C THR A 125 -0.09 6.39 -11.63
N ARG A 126 0.47 7.08 -12.63
CA ARG A 126 1.47 8.15 -12.43
C ARG A 126 0.93 9.41 -11.74
N GLU A 127 -0.32 9.77 -11.97
CA GLU A 127 -0.90 11.00 -11.43
C GLU A 127 -1.75 10.73 -10.18
N HIS A 128 -2.60 9.71 -10.25
CA HIS A 128 -3.63 9.41 -9.26
C HIS A 128 -3.43 8.07 -8.53
N GLY A 129 -2.26 7.43 -8.71
CA GLY A 129 -1.98 6.13 -8.12
C GLY A 129 -1.75 6.23 -6.62
N VAL A 130 -2.30 5.25 -5.89
CA VAL A 130 -2.17 5.22 -4.42
C VAL A 130 -0.70 5.16 -3.99
N LEU A 131 0.14 4.36 -4.67
CA LEU A 131 1.58 4.32 -4.35
C LEU A 131 2.23 5.67 -4.61
N GLN A 132 1.92 6.31 -5.74
CA GLN A 132 2.47 7.62 -6.07
C GLN A 132 2.11 8.66 -5.01
N TRP A 133 0.87 8.66 -4.52
CA TRP A 133 0.46 9.55 -3.44
C TRP A 133 1.25 9.27 -2.14
N ILE A 134 1.29 8.01 -1.69
CA ILE A 134 2.03 7.61 -0.47
C ILE A 134 3.51 7.97 -0.58
N SER A 135 4.10 7.80 -1.76
CA SER A 135 5.53 8.05 -2.00
C SER A 135 5.95 9.51 -1.80
N ARG A 136 5.00 10.46 -1.78
CA ARG A 136 5.28 11.87 -1.46
C ARG A 136 5.51 12.07 0.05
N HIS A 137 5.08 11.11 0.87
CA HIS A 137 5.12 11.19 2.33
C HIS A 137 6.18 10.29 2.96
N TRP A 138 6.59 9.23 2.27
CA TRP A 138 7.57 8.27 2.79
C TRP A 138 9.00 8.78 2.77
#